data_AF-A0A2N3ERH3-F1
#
_entry.id   AF-A0A2N3ERH3-F1
#
_cell.length_a   1.000
_cell.length_b   1.000
_cell.length_c   1.000
_cell.angle_alpha   90.00
_cell.angle_beta   90.00
_cell.angle_gamma   90.00
#
_symmetry.space_group_name_H-M   'P 1'
#
loop_
_entity.id
_entity.type
_entity.pdbx_description
1 polymer ?
#
loop_
_entity_poly.entity_id
_entity_poly.type
_entity_poly.pdbx_seq_one_letter_code
_entity_poly.pdbx_strand_id
1 'polypeptide(L)' 'MTTRTAPAKAPSDALLLEIATRHFHSIETLETRNSDRLDFHDVAVWAIRAALEEAYAAGLAAACKR' A
#
# COMPACT_ATOMS: atom_id res chain seq x y z
N MET A 1 18.13 12.64 -23.26
CA MET A 1 18.93 12.46 -22.03
C MET A 1 18.02 12.65 -20.82
N THR A 2 17.44 11.58 -20.31
CA THR A 2 17.18 11.39 -18.87
C THR A 2 17.10 9.88 -18.65
N THR A 3 17.75 9.44 -17.59
CA THR A 3 18.18 8.07 -17.33
C THR A 3 17.01 7.17 -16.93
N ARG A 4 16.93 5.99 -17.55
CA ARG A 4 16.12 4.86 -17.06
C ARG A 4 16.71 4.40 -15.73
N THR A 5 16.17 4.90 -14.63
CA THR A 5 16.41 4.36 -13.28
C THR A 5 15.84 2.95 -13.25
N ALA A 6 16.68 1.95 -12.98
CA ALA A 6 16.29 0.55 -12.83
C ALA A 6 15.18 0.42 -11.76
N PRO A 7 14.22 -0.51 -11.90
CA PRO A 7 13.16 -0.63 -10.91
C PRO A 7 13.79 -1.19 -9.64
N ALA A 8 13.95 -0.35 -8.61
CA ALA A 8 13.80 -0.86 -7.26
C ALA A 8 12.42 -1.53 -7.26
N LYS A 9 12.38 -2.86 -7.09
CA LYS A 9 11.16 -3.67 -7.18
C LYS A 9 10.11 -3.07 -6.25
N ALA A 10 9.23 -2.25 -6.82
CA ALA A 10 8.12 -1.66 -6.09
C ALA A 10 7.29 -2.82 -5.51
N PRO A 11 6.69 -2.65 -4.32
CA PRO A 11 5.74 -3.63 -3.83
C PRO A 11 4.67 -3.84 -4.90
N SER A 12 4.37 -5.10 -5.22
CA SER A 12 3.30 -5.42 -6.16
C SER A 12 1.98 -4.93 -5.60
N ASP A 13 1.07 -4.45 -6.45
CA ASP A 13 -0.25 -3.96 -6.05
C ASP A 13 -1.02 -4.96 -5.17
N ALA A 14 -0.84 -6.26 -5.42
CA ALA A 14 -1.40 -7.33 -4.60
C ALA A 14 -0.95 -7.27 -3.12
N LEU A 15 0.32 -6.95 -2.86
CA LEU A 15 0.86 -6.84 -1.50
C LEU A 15 0.35 -5.57 -0.82
N LEU A 16 0.23 -4.47 -1.56
CA LEU A 16 -0.36 -3.24 -1.03
C LEU A 16 -1.83 -3.45 -0.65
N LEU A 17 -2.59 -4.13 -1.50
CA LEU A 17 -3.98 -4.48 -1.22
C LEU A 17 -4.10 -5.43 -0.02
N GLU A 18 -3.21 -6.41 0.10
CA GLU A 18 -3.17 -7.32 1.26
C GLU A 18 -2.93 -6.55 2.57
N ILE A 19 -1.97 -5.63 2.59
CA ILE A 19 -1.71 -4.79 3.77
C ILE A 19 -2.92 -3.88 4.04
N ALA A 20 -3.47 -3.23 3.03
CA ALA A 20 -4.61 -2.34 3.19
C ALA A 20 -5.83 -3.08 3.77
N THR A 21 -6.18 -4.25 3.24
CA THR A 21 -7.32 -5.06 3.71
C THR A 21 -7.13 -5.59 5.14
N ARG A 22 -5.88 -5.81 5.58
CA ARG A 22 -5.59 -6.17 6.99
C ARG A 22 -5.85 -5.04 7.98
N HIS A 23 -5.54 -3.79 7.61
CA HIS A 23 -5.62 -2.64 8.53
C HIS A 23 -6.89 -1.81 8.36
N PHE A 24 -7.50 -1.84 7.18
CA PHE A 24 -8.66 -1.04 6.81
C PHE A 24 -9.81 -1.94 6.32
N HIS A 25 -10.63 -2.42 7.25
CA HIS A 25 -11.74 -3.33 6.96
C HIS A 25 -12.81 -2.77 5.99
N SER A 26 -12.88 -1.45 5.83
CA SER A 26 -13.81 -0.77 4.92
C SER A 26 -13.29 -0.59 3.50
N ILE A 27 -12.02 -0.93 3.24
CA ILE A 27 -11.37 -0.73 1.95
C ILE A 27 -11.31 -2.07 1.21
N GLU A 28 -12.07 -2.18 0.12
CA GLU A 28 -12.12 -3.38 -0.73
C GLU A 28 -11.10 -3.35 -1.88
N THR A 29 -10.73 -2.14 -2.32
CA THR A 29 -9.81 -1.90 -3.44
C THR A 29 -9.00 -0.64 -3.21
N LEU A 30 -7.82 -0.56 -3.82
CA LEU A 30 -6.99 0.64 -3.86
C LEU A 30 -7.14 1.43 -5.17
N GLU A 31 -8.04 0.99 -6.06
CA GLU A 31 -8.36 1.70 -7.30
C GLU A 31 -9.31 2.87 -7.03
N THR A 32 -9.07 4.02 -7.66
CA THR A 32 -9.99 5.17 -7.60
C THR A 32 -11.29 4.88 -8.36
N ARG A 33 -12.42 5.02 -7.68
CA ARG A 33 -13.76 4.72 -8.23
C ARG A 33 -14.56 5.95 -8.64
N ASN A 34 -14.02 7.15 -8.42
CA ASN A 34 -14.67 8.44 -8.69
C ASN A 34 -16.04 8.56 -8.01
N SER A 35 -16.16 8.10 -6.77
CA SER A 35 -17.38 8.13 -5.97
C SER A 35 -17.05 8.39 -4.52
N ASP A 36 -17.58 9.48 -3.97
CA ASP A 36 -17.25 9.91 -2.61
C ASP A 36 -17.46 8.80 -1.57
N ARG A 37 -18.60 8.10 -1.63
CA ARG A 37 -18.93 7.02 -0.70
C ARG A 37 -18.00 5.80 -0.81
N LEU A 38 -17.38 5.59 -1.98
CA LEU A 38 -16.53 4.44 -2.25
C LEU A 38 -15.04 4.75 -2.10
N ASP A 39 -14.64 6.02 -2.24
CA ASP A 39 -13.24 6.44 -2.22
C ASP A 39 -12.83 7.12 -0.90
N PHE A 40 -13.78 7.66 -0.12
CA PHE A 40 -13.49 8.29 1.17
C PHE A 40 -13.90 7.37 2.32
N HIS A 41 -12.94 7.12 3.20
CA HIS A 41 -13.11 6.25 4.36
C HIS A 41 -12.62 6.95 5.62
N ASP A 42 -13.42 6.87 6.68
CA ASP A 42 -12.97 7.23 8.02
C ASP A 42 -12.05 6.14 8.55
N VAL A 43 -10.77 6.48 8.72
CA VAL A 43 -9.74 5.55 9.19
C VAL A 43 -9.11 6.09 10.47
N ALA A 44 -8.89 5.19 11.42
CA ALA A 44 -8.23 5.56 12.65
C ALA A 44 -6.74 5.85 12.41
N VAL A 45 -6.21 6.89 13.06
CA VAL A 45 -4.81 7.30 12.90
C VAL A 45 -3.83 6.19 13.30
N TRP A 46 -4.19 5.37 14.30
CA TRP A 46 -3.37 4.22 14.69
C TRP A 46 -3.34 3.10 13.63
N ALA A 47 -4.43 2.90 12.88
CA ALA A 47 -4.49 1.92 11.80
C ALA A 47 -3.62 2.38 10.61
N ILE A 48 -3.64 3.68 10.30
CA ILE A 48 -2.73 4.26 9.29
C ILE A 48 -1.28 4.00 9.66
N ARG A 49 -0.90 4.29 10.92
CA ARG A 49 0.47 4.06 11.40
C ARG A 49 0.87 2.58 11.24
N ALA A 50 0.02 1.65 11.67
CA ALA A 50 0.29 0.21 11.57
C ALA A 50 0.45 -0.26 10.12
N ALA A 51 -0.40 0.18 9.20
CA ALA A 51 -0.31 -0.14 7.78
C ALA A 51 0.99 0.36 7.15
N LEU A 52 1.42 1.58 7.48
CA LEU A 52 2.67 2.16 6.98
C LEU A 52 3.91 1.44 7.52
N GLU A 53 3.91 1.07 8.79
CA GLU A 53 5.00 0.28 9.39
C GLU A 53 5.13 -1.10 8.73
N GLU A 54 4.02 -1.77 8.47
CA GLU A 54 4.01 -3.07 7.78
C GLU A 54 4.48 -2.94 6.32
N ALA A 55 4.00 -1.93 5.59
CA ALA A 55 4.42 -1.67 4.22
C ALA A 55 5.93 -1.39 4.12
N TYR A 56 6.47 -0.64 5.07
CA TYR A 56 7.91 -0.37 5.15
C TYR A 56 8.70 -1.65 5.42
N ALA A 57 8.29 -2.46 6.41
CA ALA A 57 8.94 -3.73 6.73
C ALA A 57 8.88 -4.72 5.55
N ALA A 58 7.74 -4.81 4.86
CA ALA A 58 7.59 -5.65 3.68
C ALA A 58 8.52 -5.22 2.53
N GLY A 59 8.68 -3.90 2.33
CA GLY A 59 9.63 -3.34 1.38
C GLY A 59 11.09 -3.72 1.70
N LEU A 60 11.49 -3.63 2.98
CA LEU A 60 12.82 -4.06 3.42
C LEU A 60 13.05 -5.56 3.19
N ALA A 61 12.07 -6.40 3.53
CA ALA A 61 12.15 -7.84 3.33
C ALA A 61 12.26 -8.21 1.83
N ALA A 62 11.52 -7.51 0.97
CA ALA A 62 11.60 -7.69 -0.48
C ALA A 62 12.98 -7.30 -1.05
N ALA A 63 13.63 -6.29 -0.47
CA ALA A 63 14.98 -5.89 -0.85
C ALA A 63 16.05 -6.89 -0.38
N CYS A 64 15.84 -7.55 0.77
CA CYS A 64 16.76 -8.53 1.34
C CYS A 64 16.67 -9.92 0.67
N LYS A 65 15.53 -10.27 0.06
CA LYS A 65 15.33 -11.52 -0.71
C LYS A 65 16.04 -11.54 -2.09
N ARG A 66 17.20 -10.90 -2.20
CA ARG A 66 18.03 -10.90 -3.41
C ARG A 66 19.01 -12.05 -3.44
#